data_AF-A5DM89-F1
#
_entry.id   AF-A5DM89-F1
#
_cell.length_a   1.000
_cell.length_b   1.000
_cell.length_c   1.000
_cell.angle_alpha   90.00
_cell.angle_beta   90.00
_cell.angle_gamma   90.00
#
_symmetry.space_group_name_H-M   'P 1'
#
loop_
_entity.id
_entity.type
_entity.pdbx_description
1 polymer ?
#
loop_
_entity_poly.entity_id
_entity_poly.type
_entity_poly.pdbx_seq_one_letter_code
_entity_poly.pdbx_strand_id
1 'polypeptide(L)'
;MSKEVDDYAAAKNKLTQLILKKQALEASLNQLEESIYEKESDYFNESVHGNIVKGFENFTKSSSSSNKKRMVYSEDDHIFSLSSGTYVKTLMRNMGTNPKEDYYDYEDCVEPAGYPPQNTSEPASVNSTPGRKRKARTYDD
;
A
#
# COMPACT_ATOMS: atom_id res chain seq x y z
N MET A 1 17.66 -41.86 8.95
CA MET A 1 18.62 -41.06 8.15
C MET A 1 18.13 -40.74 6.74
N SER A 2 17.99 -41.69 5.79
CA SER A 2 17.59 -41.37 4.40
C SER A 2 16.20 -40.74 4.30
N LYS A 3 15.21 -41.32 4.97
CA LYS A 3 13.82 -40.81 4.95
C LYS A 3 13.68 -39.37 5.47
N GLU A 4 14.41 -39.01 6.52
CA GLU A 4 14.37 -37.65 7.09
C GLU A 4 15.00 -36.61 6.16
N VAL A 5 16.05 -36.99 5.43
CA VAL A 5 16.69 -36.13 4.41
C VAL A 5 15.75 -35.91 3.22
N ASP A 6 15.05 -36.97 2.80
CA ASP A 6 14.05 -36.90 1.72
C ASP A 6 12.85 -36.03 2.12
N ASP A 7 12.34 -36.19 3.35
CA ASP A 7 11.24 -35.39 3.90
C ASP A 7 11.63 -33.90 4.01
N TYR A 8 12.87 -33.61 4.46
CA TYR A 8 13.40 -32.24 4.50
C TYR A 8 13.53 -31.63 3.10
N ALA A 9 14.05 -32.37 2.13
CA ALA A 9 14.17 -31.91 0.75
C ALA A 9 12.80 -31.62 0.13
N ALA A 10 11.81 -32.47 0.38
CA ALA A 10 10.42 -32.27 -0.05
C ALA A 10 9.80 -31.02 0.59
N ALA A 11 9.99 -30.83 1.89
CA ALA A 11 9.51 -29.64 2.61
C ALA A 11 10.16 -28.36 2.07
N LYS A 12 11.47 -28.37 1.84
CA LYS A 12 12.22 -27.23 1.26
C LYS A 12 11.68 -26.88 -0.14
N ASN A 13 11.49 -27.87 -1.00
CA ASN A 13 10.96 -27.64 -2.35
C ASN A 13 9.54 -27.07 -2.32
N LYS A 14 8.68 -27.60 -1.44
CA LYS A 14 7.32 -27.08 -1.25
C LYS A 14 7.33 -25.64 -0.74
N LEU A 15 8.21 -25.31 0.20
CA LEU A 15 8.36 -23.94 0.69
C LEU A 15 8.77 -22.99 -0.43
N THR A 16 9.78 -23.34 -1.24
CA THR A 16 10.20 -22.54 -2.39
C THR A 16 9.06 -22.31 -3.38
N GLN A 17 8.27 -23.35 -3.70
CA GLN A 17 7.10 -23.20 -4.58
C GLN A 17 6.03 -22.27 -4.00
N LEU A 18 5.79 -22.33 -2.68
CA LEU A 18 4.84 -21.45 -2.01
C LEU A 18 5.30 -20.00 -2.01
N ILE A 19 6.60 -19.75 -1.82
CA ILE A 19 7.19 -18.40 -1.89
C ILE A 19 7.02 -17.82 -3.30
N LEU A 20 7.38 -18.57 -4.34
CA LEU A 20 7.21 -18.11 -5.73
C LEU A 20 5.74 -17.86 -6.06
N LYS A 21 4.84 -18.72 -5.57
CA LYS A 21 3.40 -18.52 -5.74
C LYS A 21 2.90 -17.27 -5.02
N LYS A 22 3.37 -17.00 -3.80
CA LYS A 22 3.06 -15.77 -3.06
C LYS A 22 3.48 -14.55 -3.88
N GLN A 23 4.73 -14.51 -4.35
CA GLN A 23 5.25 -13.40 -5.17
C GLN A 23 4.43 -13.17 -6.44
N ALA A 24 4.04 -14.24 -7.14
CA ALA A 24 3.20 -14.14 -8.34
C ALA A 24 1.80 -13.59 -8.03
N LEU A 25 1.20 -13.98 -6.91
CA LEU A 25 -0.10 -13.47 -6.47
C LEU A 25 -0.02 -12.01 -6.05
N GLU A 26 1.05 -11.60 -5.35
CA GLU A 26 1.27 -10.20 -4.98
C GLU A 26 1.44 -9.30 -6.22
N ALA A 27 2.20 -9.75 -7.22
CA ALA A 27 2.32 -9.04 -8.49
C ALA A 27 0.97 -8.92 -9.22
N SER A 28 0.19 -10.00 -9.27
CA SER A 28 -1.14 -9.98 -9.89
C SER A 28 -2.13 -9.10 -9.13
N LEU A 29 -2.04 -9.05 -7.80
CA LEU A 29 -2.87 -8.19 -6.96
C LEU A 29 -2.58 -6.72 -7.26
N ASN A 30 -1.30 -6.33 -7.28
CA ASN A 30 -0.88 -4.97 -7.58
C ASN A 30 -1.38 -4.52 -8.97
N GLN A 31 -1.25 -5.38 -9.98
CA GLN A 31 -1.76 -5.09 -11.33
C GLN A 31 -3.29 -4.91 -11.36
N LEU A 32 -4.02 -5.73 -10.60
CA LEU A 32 -5.47 -5.61 -10.50
C LEU A 32 -5.89 -4.31 -9.80
N GLU A 33 -5.20 -3.93 -8.73
CA GLU A 33 -5.46 -2.69 -8.00
C GLU A 33 -5.22 -1.45 -8.87
N GLU A 34 -4.12 -1.43 -9.63
CA GLU A 34 -3.85 -0.37 -10.60
C GLU A 34 -4.95 -0.29 -11.66
N SER A 35 -5.36 -1.44 -12.21
CA SER A 35 -6.44 -1.50 -13.20
C SER A 35 -7.78 -1.02 -12.63
N ILE A 36 -8.11 -1.34 -11.38
CA ILE A 36 -9.32 -0.85 -10.71
C ILE A 36 -9.31 0.68 -10.63
N TYR A 37 -8.20 1.27 -10.18
CA TYR A 37 -8.06 2.72 -10.06
C TYR A 37 -8.19 3.45 -11.40
N GLU A 38 -7.57 2.92 -12.46
CA GLU A 38 -7.71 3.44 -13.82
C GLU A 38 -9.17 3.38 -14.29
N LYS A 39 -9.85 2.23 -14.09
CA LYS A 39 -11.25 2.06 -14.49
C LYS A 39 -12.20 2.96 -13.73
N GLU A 40 -11.94 3.21 -12.45
CA GLU A 40 -12.70 4.20 -11.69
C GLU A 40 -12.54 5.60 -12.28
N SER A 41 -11.29 6.00 -12.59
CA SER A 41 -10.99 7.29 -13.20
C SER A 41 -11.69 7.46 -14.55
N ASP A 42 -11.60 6.45 -15.42
CA ASP A 42 -12.29 6.41 -16.71
C ASP A 42 -13.81 6.54 -16.53
N TYR A 43 -14.40 5.75 -15.63
CA TYR A 43 -15.83 5.75 -15.37
C TYR A 43 -16.33 7.11 -14.86
N PHE A 44 -15.59 7.77 -13.97
CA PHE A 44 -15.97 9.09 -13.46
C PHE A 44 -15.83 10.19 -14.53
N ASN A 45 -14.83 10.10 -15.41
CA ASN A 45 -14.65 11.05 -16.51
C ASN A 45 -15.81 10.97 -17.53
N GLU A 46 -16.31 9.78 -17.82
CA GLU A 46 -17.42 9.56 -18.75
C GLU A 46 -18.80 9.85 -18.11
N SER A 47 -18.89 9.80 -16.78
CA SER A 47 -20.16 9.92 -16.07
C SER A 47 -20.61 11.38 -15.85
N VAL A 48 -21.35 11.91 -16.83
CA VAL A 48 -21.86 13.30 -16.80
C VAL A 48 -23.15 13.46 -15.99
N HIS A 49 -24.00 12.42 -15.94
CA HIS A 49 -25.38 12.52 -15.45
C HIS A 49 -25.64 11.78 -14.13
N GLY A 50 -24.58 11.28 -13.48
CA GLY A 50 -24.67 10.55 -12.23
C GLY A 50 -23.96 9.20 -12.29
N ASN A 51 -23.42 8.78 -11.16
CA ASN A 51 -22.59 7.58 -11.03
C ASN A 51 -22.99 6.77 -9.80
N ILE A 52 -22.42 5.57 -9.67
CA ILE A 52 -22.72 4.68 -8.54
C ILE A 52 -22.34 5.25 -7.17
N VAL A 53 -21.40 6.21 -7.11
CA VAL A 53 -20.90 6.78 -5.86
C VAL A 53 -21.81 7.90 -5.33
N LYS A 54 -22.22 8.85 -6.19
CA LYS A 54 -23.04 10.02 -5.81
C LYS A 54 -24.51 9.92 -6.22
N GLY A 55 -24.88 8.87 -6.93
CA GLY A 55 -26.26 8.58 -7.35
C GLY A 55 -26.62 9.12 -8.74
N PHE A 56 -27.82 8.74 -9.18
CA PHE A 56 -28.34 8.96 -10.54
C PHE A 56 -29.48 9.99 -10.62
N GLU A 57 -29.64 10.84 -9.60
CA GLU A 57 -30.77 11.79 -9.53
C GLU A 57 -30.83 12.80 -10.69
N ASN A 58 -29.72 13.01 -11.41
CA ASN A 58 -29.66 13.95 -12.52
C ASN A 58 -30.20 13.36 -13.84
N PHE A 59 -30.54 12.06 -13.90
CA PHE A 59 -31.18 11.43 -15.05
C PHE A 59 -32.66 11.82 -15.21
N THR A 60 -33.38 12.05 -14.12
CA THR A 60 -34.83 12.35 -14.16
C THR A 60 -35.12 13.84 -14.32
N LYS A 61 -34.15 14.71 -13.98
CA LYS A 61 -34.26 16.17 -14.13
C LYS A 61 -33.91 16.57 -15.57
N SER A 62 -34.89 16.47 -16.45
CA SER A 62 -34.86 16.99 -17.82
C SER A 62 -34.30 18.42 -17.85
N SER A 63 -33.13 18.56 -18.47
CA SER A 63 -32.48 19.71 -19.14
C SER A 63 -32.83 21.20 -18.85
N SER A 64 -33.64 21.56 -17.85
CA SER A 64 -34.12 22.95 -17.67
C SER A 64 -33.19 23.84 -16.84
N SER A 65 -32.02 23.35 -16.43
CA SER A 65 -31.01 24.19 -15.79
C SER A 65 -29.69 24.05 -16.54
N SER A 66 -29.39 25.07 -17.34
CA SER A 66 -28.12 25.30 -18.01
C SER A 66 -26.92 25.52 -17.06
N ASN A 67 -27.12 25.34 -15.75
CA ASN A 67 -26.13 25.51 -14.69
C ASN A 67 -25.80 24.18 -13.97
N LYS A 68 -25.87 23.02 -14.66
CA LYS A 68 -25.40 21.74 -14.09
C LYS A 68 -23.89 21.83 -13.86
N LYS A 69 -23.47 22.19 -12.65
CA LYS A 69 -22.08 22.09 -12.20
C LYS A 69 -21.63 20.65 -12.44
N ARG A 70 -20.56 20.47 -13.23
CA ARG A 70 -19.91 19.18 -13.44
C ARG A 70 -19.68 18.56 -12.05
N MET A 71 -20.08 17.30 -11.87
CA MET A 71 -19.82 16.61 -10.61
C MET A 71 -18.33 16.67 -10.29
N VAL A 72 -18.01 17.18 -9.10
CA VAL A 72 -16.63 17.25 -8.62
C VAL A 72 -16.29 15.88 -8.05
N TYR A 73 -15.28 15.26 -8.61
CA TYR A 73 -14.69 14.00 -8.16
C TYR A 73 -13.54 14.33 -7.19
N SER A 74 -13.39 13.51 -6.15
CA SER A 74 -12.29 13.57 -5.17
C SER A 74 -11.73 12.16 -4.96
N GLU A 75 -10.49 12.06 -4.48
CA GLU A 75 -9.84 10.78 -4.16
C GLU A 75 -10.66 9.90 -3.21
N ASP A 76 -11.44 10.52 -2.32
CA ASP A 76 -12.34 9.81 -1.41
C ASP A 76 -13.51 9.08 -2.13
N ASP A 77 -13.77 9.40 -3.41
CA ASP A 77 -14.80 8.77 -4.23
C ASP A 77 -14.32 7.46 -4.91
N HIS A 78 -13.03 7.10 -4.81
CA HIS A 78 -12.45 5.83 -5.30
C HIS A 78 -12.81 4.63 -4.42
N ILE A 79 -14.10 4.41 -4.21
CA ILE A 79 -14.61 3.43 -3.25
C ILE A 79 -14.16 1.99 -3.55
N PHE A 80 -13.87 1.65 -4.81
CA PHE A 80 -13.37 0.31 -5.16
C PHE A 80 -11.88 0.20 -4.84
N SER A 81 -11.06 1.20 -5.15
CA SER A 81 -9.64 1.20 -4.71
C SER A 81 -9.51 1.24 -3.19
N LEU A 82 -10.31 2.09 -2.52
CA LEU A 82 -10.35 2.23 -1.06
C LEU A 82 -10.90 0.98 -0.35
N SER A 83 -11.56 0.05 -1.07
CA SER A 83 -11.97 -1.23 -0.50
C SER A 83 -10.80 -2.20 -0.28
N SER A 84 -9.64 -1.96 -0.91
CA SER A 84 -8.45 -2.78 -0.72
C SER A 84 -7.58 -2.30 0.42
N GLY A 85 -7.35 -3.18 1.41
CA GLY A 85 -6.46 -2.88 2.53
C GLY A 85 -4.99 -2.69 2.12
N THR A 86 -4.54 -3.37 1.06
CA THR A 86 -3.19 -3.23 0.50
C THR A 86 -3.01 -1.89 -0.20
N TYR A 87 -4.01 -1.46 -0.98
CA TYR A 87 -4.05 -0.14 -1.58
C TYR A 87 -4.03 0.97 -0.51
N VAL A 88 -4.93 0.91 0.47
CA VAL A 88 -5.00 1.90 1.56
C VAL A 88 -3.70 1.96 2.35
N LYS A 89 -3.08 0.82 2.67
CA LYS A 89 -1.77 0.79 3.35
C LYS A 89 -0.70 1.51 2.53
N THR A 90 -0.68 1.30 1.21
CA THR A 90 0.27 1.96 0.30
C THR A 90 0.01 3.47 0.22
N LEU A 91 -1.26 3.88 0.17
CA LEU A 91 -1.67 5.28 0.20
C LEU A 91 -1.24 5.99 1.50
N MET A 92 -1.46 5.35 2.66
CA MET A 92 -1.04 5.87 3.96
C MET A 92 0.49 5.98 4.08
N ARG A 93 1.21 4.97 3.58
CA ARG A 93 2.69 5.02 3.50
C ARG A 93 3.15 6.22 2.67
N ASN A 94 2.53 6.45 1.52
CA ASN A 94 2.85 7.58 0.63
C ASN A 94 2.48 8.93 1.24
N MET A 95 1.43 9.01 2.06
CA MET A 95 1.06 10.21 2.82
C MET A 95 1.90 10.44 4.09
N GLY A 96 2.86 9.55 4.39
CA GLY A 96 3.69 9.66 5.60
C GLY A 96 2.95 9.36 6.90
N THR A 97 1.74 8.80 6.82
CA THR A 97 0.93 8.37 7.97
C THR A 97 1.16 6.88 8.22
N ASN A 98 2.40 6.51 8.58
CA ASN A 98 2.70 5.14 9.01
C ASN A 98 2.05 4.87 10.38
N PRO A 99 1.13 3.89 10.52
CA PRO A 99 0.90 3.28 11.81
C PRO A 99 2.24 2.66 12.23
N LYS A 100 2.70 2.99 13.45
CA LYS A 100 3.98 2.56 14.01
C LYS A 100 4.40 1.16 13.56
N GLU A 101 5.61 1.12 13.00
CA GLU A 101 6.37 -0.03 12.54
C GLU A 101 6.81 -0.95 13.68
N ASP A 102 6.58 -2.25 13.51
CA ASP A 102 7.38 -3.33 14.12
C ASP A 102 6.85 -4.75 13.80
N TYR A 103 5.63 -4.91 13.26
CA TYR A 103 5.02 -6.25 13.15
C TYR A 103 5.02 -6.93 11.76
N TYR A 104 5.38 -6.24 10.67
CA TYR A 104 5.21 -6.78 9.30
C TYR A 104 6.48 -6.86 8.44
N ASP A 105 7.63 -6.42 8.94
CA ASP A 105 8.89 -6.44 8.18
C ASP A 105 9.57 -7.83 8.16
N TYR A 106 9.03 -8.79 8.90
CA TYR A 106 9.62 -10.14 8.98
C TYR A 106 9.39 -10.99 7.72
N GLU A 107 8.51 -10.56 6.81
CA GLU A 107 8.12 -11.34 5.63
C GLU A 107 9.09 -11.19 4.43
N ASP A 108 9.98 -10.19 4.44
CA ASP A 108 10.90 -9.90 3.33
C ASP A 108 12.33 -10.46 3.54
N CYS A 109 12.66 -10.93 4.76
CA CYS A 109 14.02 -11.40 5.09
C CYS A 109 14.29 -12.89 4.76
N VAL A 110 13.42 -13.59 4.03
CA VAL A 110 13.73 -14.97 3.60
C VAL A 110 14.61 -14.91 2.36
N GLU A 111 15.86 -14.54 2.55
CA GLU A 111 16.90 -14.65 1.54
C GLU A 111 17.13 -16.15 1.22
N PRO A 112 17.01 -16.59 -0.05
CA PRO A 112 17.26 -17.97 -0.41
C PRO A 112 18.74 -18.29 -0.12
N ALA A 113 18.98 -19.20 0.82
CA ALA A 113 20.32 -19.62 1.21
C ALA A 113 21.17 -20.02 -0.02
N GLY A 114 22.07 -19.12 -0.46
CA GLY A 114 22.95 -19.35 -1.60
C GLY A 114 23.48 -18.11 -2.35
N TYR A 115 22.99 -16.89 -2.10
CA TYR A 115 23.58 -15.69 -2.72
C TYR A 115 24.72 -15.11 -1.85
N PRO A 116 25.87 -14.73 -2.44
CA PRO A 116 26.88 -13.97 -1.72
C PRO A 116 26.33 -12.59 -1.36
N PRO A 117 26.75 -11.99 -0.22
CA PRO A 117 26.20 -10.73 0.25
C PRO A 117 26.41 -9.65 -0.80
N GLN A 118 25.32 -9.10 -1.34
CA GLN A 118 25.38 -7.84 -2.04
C GLN A 118 25.62 -6.76 -0.98
N ASN A 119 26.79 -6.13 -1.10
CA ASN A 119 27.22 -5.01 -0.29
C ASN A 119 26.25 -3.83 -0.55
N THR A 120 25.15 -3.76 0.20
CA THR A 120 24.31 -2.56 0.26
C THR A 120 25.08 -1.52 1.06
N SER A 121 25.91 -0.77 0.35
CA SER A 121 26.45 0.49 0.84
C SER A 121 25.28 1.46 1.05
N GLU A 122 24.65 1.41 2.22
CA GLU A 122 23.83 2.49 2.72
C GLU A 122 24.73 3.72 2.95
N PRO A 123 24.39 4.91 2.44
CA PRO A 123 25.07 6.12 2.88
C PRO A 123 24.69 6.35 4.34
N ALA A 124 25.70 6.25 5.21
CA ALA A 124 25.59 6.58 6.63
C ALA A 124 24.90 7.94 6.81
N SER A 125 23.69 7.92 7.36
CA SER A 125 23.00 9.12 7.85
C SER A 125 23.70 9.60 9.12
N VAL A 126 24.74 10.40 8.94
CA VAL A 126 25.41 11.17 10.00
C VAL A 126 24.52 12.34 10.42
N ASN A 127 23.44 12.05 11.12
CA ASN A 127 22.77 13.05 11.95
C ASN A 127 23.16 12.84 13.41
N SER A 128 24.25 13.51 13.77
CA SER A 128 24.72 13.68 15.14
C SER A 128 23.60 14.27 16.00
N THR A 129 23.29 13.61 17.11
CA THR A 129 22.40 14.12 18.16
C THR A 129 22.99 15.41 18.75
N PRO A 130 22.33 16.59 18.68
CA PRO A 130 22.81 17.75 19.41
C PRO A 130 22.43 17.61 20.89
N GLY A 131 23.45 17.77 21.73
CA GLY A 131 23.41 17.51 23.17
C GLY A 131 22.37 18.28 23.98
N ARG A 132 21.91 17.58 25.01
CA ARG A 132 21.16 18.01 26.19
C ARG A 132 21.64 19.37 26.74
N LYS A 133 20.78 20.39 26.71
CA LYS A 133 20.86 21.55 27.62
C LYS A 133 19.77 21.40 28.68
N ARG A 134 20.17 21.04 29.91
CA ARG A 134 19.27 21.04 31.08
C ARG A 134 18.95 22.49 31.43
N LYS A 135 17.67 22.84 31.54
CA LYS A 135 17.21 24.10 32.12
C LYS A 135 17.29 23.99 33.65
N ALA A 136 18.05 24.87 34.29
CA ALA A 136 18.14 24.95 35.74
C ALA A 136 16.80 25.46 36.30
N ARG A 137 16.27 24.78 37.32
CA ARG A 137 15.16 25.26 38.16
C ARG A 137 15.74 26.29 39.13
N THR A 138 15.23 27.51 39.10
CA THR A 138 15.40 28.49 40.17
C THR A 138 14.38 28.18 41.27
N TYR A 139 14.85 28.15 42.52
CA TYR A 139 14.03 28.27 43.72
C TYR A 139 14.12 29.75 44.13
N ASP A 140 12.98 30.40 44.32
CA ASP A 140 12.89 31.69 45.01
C ASP A 140 12.40 31.44 46.44
N ASP A 141 13.01 32.15 47.39
CA ASP A 141 12.64 32.34 48.79
C ASP A 141 11.83 33.65 48.91
#